data_AF-B9XRR6-F1
#
_entry.id   AF-B9XRR6-F1
#
_cell.length_a   1.000
_cell.length_b   1.000
_cell.length_c   1.000
_cell.angle_alpha   90.00
_cell.angle_beta   90.00
_cell.angle_gamma   90.00
#
_symmetry.space_group_name_H-M   'P 1'
#
loop_
_entity.id
_entity.type
_entity.pdbx_description
1 polymer ?
#
loop_
_entity_poly.entity_id
_entity_poly.type
_entity_poly.pdbx_seq_one_letter_code
_entity_poly.pdbx_strand_id
1 'polypeptide(L)'
;MKKTCLRSFYVAVLMVFSCLVGRAEDLSVVQEAPEQMAGKLGVKLPSLPWHVADVWWKFEKPIEHFESLSMEVTIDRDVPTNFNLYISPVGIAKINGMDFYGGFQTGINGWVSRTNQERVFVGKGAIFSRWSHDKKKPIGLDFVRMPADGLCESAGYEGEFCSVRRPVAWTKGSYTYSVVKGDTEVIKGEAQTWFHCLVRSHATEEVTWIGSLRFEGTDFQFWNQHAAFVEVYSTKILPHPGIPKVNVTFGYPRLNGTKPKLVKASANYNVKSSPACARAKGAGDCVVVEVGEIFARKSEEGQEKIDLNAGE
;
A
#
# COMPACT_ATOMS: atom_id res chain seq x y z
N MET A 1 31.20 -18.43 76.04
CA MET A 1 30.85 -19.86 76.23
C MET A 1 29.34 -20.01 76.37
N LYS A 2 28.72 -20.65 75.37
CA LYS A 2 27.49 -21.48 75.38
C LYS A 2 26.67 -21.21 74.11
N LYS A 3 26.70 -22.24 73.25
CA LYS A 3 25.88 -22.45 72.06
C LYS A 3 24.51 -22.96 72.49
N THR A 4 23.43 -22.51 71.86
CA THR A 4 22.27 -23.34 71.43
C THR A 4 21.39 -22.44 70.54
N CYS A 5 21.40 -22.56 69.20
CA CYS A 5 20.78 -23.58 68.34
C CYS A 5 19.24 -23.41 68.21
N LEU A 6 18.80 -22.95 67.03
CA LEU A 6 18.01 -23.72 66.05
C LEU A 6 16.71 -23.07 65.52
N ARG A 7 16.62 -23.07 64.17
CA ARG A 7 15.45 -23.14 63.27
C ARG A 7 14.73 -21.88 62.79
N SER A 8 15.18 -21.45 61.60
CA SER A 8 14.43 -21.32 60.34
C SER A 8 12.90 -21.17 60.37
N PHE A 9 12.42 -20.09 59.72
CA PHE A 9 11.31 -20.15 58.77
C PHE A 9 11.56 -19.10 57.66
N TYR A 10 11.94 -19.56 56.47
CA TYR A 10 11.88 -18.76 55.24
C TYR A 10 10.44 -18.84 54.74
N VAL A 11 9.70 -17.74 54.78
CA VAL A 11 8.44 -17.59 54.04
C VAL A 11 8.82 -17.07 52.66
N ALA A 12 8.88 -17.97 51.68
CA ALA A 12 8.91 -17.59 50.27
C ALA A 12 7.51 -17.10 49.89
N VAL A 13 7.37 -15.80 49.65
CA VAL A 13 6.17 -15.22 49.05
C VAL A 13 6.18 -15.59 47.56
N LEU A 14 5.44 -16.63 47.21
CA LEU A 14 5.01 -16.89 45.83
C LEU A 14 4.06 -15.75 45.45
N MET A 15 4.54 -14.76 44.69
CA MET A 15 3.62 -13.92 43.93
C MET A 15 3.08 -14.75 42.77
N VAL A 16 1.84 -15.17 42.94
CA VAL A 16 1.01 -15.81 41.92
C VAL A 16 0.83 -14.80 40.78
N PHE A 17 1.51 -15.05 39.67
CA PHE A 17 1.16 -14.51 38.35
C PHE A 17 -0.24 -15.02 38.02
N SER A 18 -1.25 -14.14 38.06
CA SER A 18 -2.56 -14.46 37.52
C SER A 18 -3.18 -13.26 36.82
N CYS A 19 -3.74 -13.57 35.65
CA CYS A 19 -4.72 -12.80 34.91
C CYS A 19 -4.25 -11.54 34.16
N LEU A 20 -3.46 -11.74 33.10
CA LEU A 20 -3.71 -11.06 31.82
C LEU A 20 -3.52 -12.05 30.66
N VAL A 21 -4.43 -13.03 30.55
CA VAL A 21 -4.72 -13.67 29.26
C VAL A 21 -5.54 -12.65 28.47
N GLY A 22 -4.85 -11.68 27.88
CA GLY A 22 -5.41 -10.87 26.80
C GLY A 22 -5.64 -11.78 25.60
N ARG A 23 -6.91 -12.06 25.31
CA ARG A 23 -7.48 -12.75 24.14
C ARG A 23 -6.52 -12.93 22.95
N ALA A 24 -6.16 -14.18 22.67
CA ALA A 24 -5.61 -14.59 21.37
C ALA A 24 -6.63 -14.45 20.21
N GLU A 25 -7.89 -14.11 20.48
CA GLU A 25 -8.93 -13.90 19.48
C GLU A 25 -8.73 -12.63 18.62
N ASP A 26 -7.93 -11.65 19.03
CA ASP A 26 -7.89 -10.33 18.36
C ASP A 26 -6.84 -10.21 17.22
N LEU A 27 -6.04 -11.26 17.00
CA LEU A 27 -4.97 -11.25 15.99
C LEU A 27 -5.30 -12.01 14.69
N SER A 28 -6.47 -12.66 14.60
CA SER A 28 -6.88 -13.34 13.36
C SER A 28 -7.05 -12.32 12.23
N VAL A 29 -6.46 -12.62 11.07
CA VAL A 29 -6.72 -11.93 9.80
C VAL A 29 -8.00 -12.44 9.11
N VAL A 30 -8.40 -13.67 9.46
CA VAL A 30 -9.57 -14.35 8.91
C VAL A 30 -10.81 -13.89 9.65
N GLN A 31 -11.83 -13.55 8.87
CA GLN A 31 -13.17 -13.21 9.29
C GLN A 31 -14.17 -13.94 8.37
N GLU A 32 -15.47 -13.80 8.63
CA GLU A 32 -16.51 -14.42 7.81
C GLU A 32 -16.41 -14.00 6.32
N ALA A 33 -16.99 -14.82 5.43
CA ALA A 33 -17.01 -14.49 4.01
C ALA A 33 -17.76 -13.17 3.76
N PRO A 34 -17.32 -12.33 2.79
CA PRO A 34 -17.97 -11.06 2.50
C PRO A 34 -19.49 -11.16 2.28
N GLU A 35 -19.95 -12.22 1.61
CA GLU A 35 -21.36 -12.47 1.33
C GLU A 35 -22.16 -12.73 2.60
N GLN A 36 -21.56 -13.42 3.58
CA GLN A 36 -22.20 -13.69 4.88
C GLN A 36 -22.32 -12.40 5.70
N MET A 37 -21.25 -11.61 5.76
CA MET A 37 -21.24 -10.32 6.45
C MET A 37 -22.27 -9.36 5.83
N ALA A 38 -22.29 -9.27 4.49
CA ALA A 38 -23.24 -8.42 3.78
C ALA A 38 -24.70 -8.90 3.94
N GLY A 39 -24.92 -10.22 3.91
CA GLY A 39 -26.23 -10.84 4.10
C GLY A 39 -26.84 -10.54 5.46
N LYS A 40 -26.04 -10.53 6.54
CA LYS A 40 -26.47 -10.12 7.89
C LYS A 40 -26.99 -8.69 7.96
N LEU A 41 -26.53 -7.82 7.06
CA LEU A 41 -26.93 -6.41 6.98
C LEU A 41 -27.97 -6.13 5.90
N GLY A 42 -28.39 -7.15 5.12
CA GLY A 42 -29.26 -6.95 3.96
C GLY A 42 -28.63 -6.10 2.86
N VAL A 43 -27.30 -6.04 2.79
CA VAL A 43 -26.55 -5.25 1.81
C VAL A 43 -26.14 -6.15 0.64
N LYS A 44 -26.28 -5.64 -0.59
CA LYS A 44 -25.75 -6.31 -1.79
C LYS A 44 -24.31 -5.85 -2.02
N LEU A 45 -23.40 -6.81 -2.19
CA LEU A 45 -22.01 -6.50 -2.54
C LEU A 45 -21.90 -5.96 -3.98
N PRO A 46 -21.09 -4.90 -4.20
CA PRO A 46 -20.72 -4.48 -5.54
C PRO A 46 -19.71 -5.45 -6.17
N SER A 47 -19.48 -5.33 -7.48
CA SER A 47 -18.42 -6.08 -8.15
C SER A 47 -17.04 -5.64 -7.66
N LEU A 48 -16.10 -6.59 -7.57
CA LEU A 48 -14.68 -6.30 -7.37
C LEU A 48 -14.09 -5.56 -8.59
N PRO A 49 -13.00 -4.79 -8.41
CA PRO A 49 -12.30 -4.54 -7.16
C PRO A 49 -13.02 -3.53 -6.24
N TRP A 50 -12.68 -3.56 -4.95
CA TRP A 50 -13.21 -2.65 -3.93
C TRP A 50 -12.10 -1.77 -3.38
N HIS A 51 -12.08 -0.49 -3.75
CA HIS A 51 -11.32 0.54 -3.05
C HIS A 51 -11.97 0.83 -1.69
N VAL A 52 -11.57 0.08 -0.67
CA VAL A 52 -12.20 0.13 0.65
C VAL A 52 -11.88 1.42 1.40
N ALA A 53 -10.73 2.05 1.11
CA ALA A 53 -10.40 3.39 1.56
C ALA A 53 -9.31 4.02 0.67
N ASP A 54 -9.56 5.23 0.17
CA ASP A 54 -8.56 6.06 -0.51
C ASP A 54 -8.20 7.26 0.37
N VAL A 55 -6.96 7.34 0.82
CA VAL A 55 -6.44 8.44 1.64
C VAL A 55 -5.79 9.47 0.73
N TRP A 56 -6.15 10.74 0.91
CA TRP A 56 -5.67 11.85 0.09
C TRP A 56 -4.97 12.90 0.95
N TRP A 57 -3.83 13.38 0.47
CA TRP A 57 -3.14 14.56 0.94
C TRP A 57 -3.17 15.62 -0.15
N LYS A 58 -3.58 16.83 0.20
CA LYS A 58 -3.45 18.02 -0.65
C LYS A 58 -2.40 18.94 -0.06
N PHE A 59 -1.41 19.30 -0.85
CA PHE A 59 -0.34 20.22 -0.49
C PHE A 59 -0.62 21.63 -1.02
N GLU A 60 0.08 22.63 -0.47
CA GLU A 60 -0.12 24.03 -0.86
C GLU A 60 0.22 24.28 -2.33
N LYS A 61 1.30 23.67 -2.81
CA LYS A 61 1.82 23.86 -4.17
C LYS A 61 2.46 22.58 -4.72
N PRO A 62 2.62 22.48 -6.05
CA PRO A 62 3.45 21.45 -6.67
C PRO A 62 4.90 21.51 -6.18
N ILE A 63 5.62 20.40 -6.30
CA ILE A 63 7.05 20.34 -6.01
C ILE A 63 7.82 20.40 -7.32
N GLU A 64 8.56 21.48 -7.51
CA GLU A 64 9.51 21.65 -8.63
C GLU A 64 10.76 20.81 -8.40
N HIS A 65 11.48 20.49 -9.48
CA HIS A 65 12.71 19.70 -9.45
C HIS A 65 12.54 18.41 -8.64
N PHE A 66 11.46 17.69 -8.91
CA PHE A 66 11.12 16.44 -8.26
C PHE A 66 12.18 15.38 -8.56
N GLU A 67 12.70 14.79 -7.50
CA GLU A 67 13.70 13.73 -7.51
C GLU A 67 13.24 12.49 -6.78
N SER A 68 12.40 12.62 -5.73
CA SER A 68 11.93 11.44 -5.01
C SER A 68 10.60 11.63 -4.31
N LEU A 69 9.83 10.54 -4.29
CA LEU A 69 8.69 10.32 -3.40
C LEU A 69 9.05 9.13 -2.50
N SER A 70 8.77 9.24 -1.20
CA SER A 70 8.79 8.09 -0.30
C SER A 70 7.64 8.16 0.69
N MET A 71 7.12 6.99 1.05
CA MET A 71 6.09 6.86 2.08
C MET A 71 6.36 5.59 2.88
N GLU A 72 6.30 5.73 4.20
CA GLU A 72 6.30 4.58 5.09
C GLU A 72 4.92 3.93 5.11
N VAL A 73 4.88 2.61 5.13
CA VAL A 73 3.67 1.82 5.34
C VAL A 73 3.93 0.79 6.43
N THR A 74 3.04 0.69 7.40
CA THR A 74 3.08 -0.32 8.46
C THR A 74 1.86 -1.22 8.38
N ILE A 75 2.10 -2.53 8.39
CA ILE A 75 1.08 -3.58 8.34
C ILE A 75 1.10 -4.30 9.68
N ASP A 76 -0.02 -4.31 10.40
CA ASP A 76 -0.06 -4.75 11.81
C ASP A 76 -0.01 -6.28 12.01
N ARG A 77 -0.29 -7.05 10.96
CA ARG A 77 -0.30 -8.52 10.96
C ARG A 77 -0.01 -9.12 9.59
N ASP A 78 0.27 -10.42 9.59
CA ASP A 78 0.46 -11.16 8.34
C ASP A 78 -0.85 -11.33 7.59
N VAL A 79 -0.85 -10.95 6.32
CA VAL A 79 -1.96 -11.19 5.39
C VAL A 79 -1.55 -12.30 4.42
N PRO A 80 -2.26 -13.45 4.39
CA PRO A 80 -1.94 -14.53 3.46
C PRO A 80 -2.35 -14.21 2.01
N THR A 81 -1.84 -15.00 1.07
CA THR A 81 -2.04 -14.78 -0.37
C THR A 81 -3.48 -15.02 -0.85
N ASN A 82 -4.33 -15.62 -0.01
CA ASN A 82 -5.74 -15.93 -0.31
C ASN A 82 -6.72 -14.78 0.00
N PHE A 83 -6.24 -13.53 0.12
CA PHE A 83 -7.10 -12.35 0.34
C PHE A 83 -7.11 -11.33 -0.81
N ASN A 84 -6.22 -11.44 -1.82
CA ASN A 84 -6.02 -10.40 -2.85
C ASN A 84 -6.15 -8.96 -2.29
N LEU A 85 -5.27 -8.64 -1.34
CA LEU A 85 -5.19 -7.31 -0.76
C LEU A 85 -4.13 -6.50 -1.52
N TYR A 86 -4.48 -5.27 -1.90
CA TYR A 86 -3.57 -4.28 -2.43
C TYR A 86 -3.45 -3.12 -1.44
N ILE A 87 -2.25 -2.95 -0.89
CA ILE A 87 -1.86 -1.81 -0.05
C ILE A 87 -1.01 -0.87 -0.91
N SER A 88 -1.56 0.28 -1.28
CA SER A 88 -0.95 1.21 -2.20
C SER A 88 -0.51 2.50 -1.49
N PRO A 89 0.75 2.63 -1.03
CA PRO A 89 1.28 3.90 -0.53
C PRO A 89 1.37 4.97 -1.63
N VAL A 90 1.29 4.57 -2.91
CA VAL A 90 1.13 5.48 -4.05
C VAL A 90 -0.12 5.06 -4.83
N GLY A 91 -1.29 5.43 -4.32
CA GLY A 91 -2.59 5.14 -4.91
C GLY A 91 -2.81 5.82 -6.26
N ILE A 92 -2.51 7.12 -6.32
CA ILE A 92 -2.38 7.89 -7.56
C ILE A 92 -1.52 9.12 -7.27
N ALA A 93 -0.56 9.38 -8.16
CA ALA A 93 0.27 10.57 -8.14
C ALA A 93 0.64 11.00 -9.56
N LYS A 94 1.13 12.23 -9.73
CA LYS A 94 1.57 12.74 -11.04
C LYS A 94 2.98 13.29 -11.03
N ILE A 95 3.73 12.91 -12.06
CA ILE A 95 5.00 13.53 -12.46
C ILE A 95 4.77 14.16 -13.84
N ASN A 96 4.97 15.47 -13.98
CA ASN A 96 4.71 16.22 -15.23
C ASN A 96 3.31 15.94 -15.83
N GLY A 97 2.29 15.83 -14.96
CA GLY A 97 0.93 15.55 -15.36
C GLY A 97 0.62 14.07 -15.68
N MET A 98 1.63 13.20 -15.68
CA MET A 98 1.47 11.77 -15.98
C MET A 98 1.19 10.98 -14.71
N ASP A 99 0.09 10.22 -14.75
CA ASP A 99 -0.36 9.38 -13.64
C ASP A 99 0.57 8.19 -13.43
N PHE A 100 0.85 7.90 -12.16
CA PHE A 100 1.53 6.69 -11.73
C PHE A 100 0.98 6.20 -10.39
N TYR A 101 1.17 4.91 -10.13
CA TYR A 101 0.75 4.26 -8.91
C TYR A 101 1.67 3.08 -8.57
N GLY A 102 1.58 2.58 -7.33
CA GLY A 102 2.32 1.42 -6.90
C GLY A 102 2.22 1.12 -5.41
N GLY A 103 2.58 -0.12 -5.07
CA GLY A 103 2.49 -0.62 -3.71
C GLY A 103 2.68 -2.13 -3.61
N PHE A 104 2.01 -2.74 -2.63
CA PHE A 104 2.17 -4.13 -2.24
C PHE A 104 0.90 -4.92 -2.51
N GLN A 105 1.02 -6.06 -3.18
CA GLN A 105 -0.10 -6.96 -3.44
C GLN A 105 0.16 -8.33 -2.80
N THR A 106 -0.89 -8.98 -2.32
CA THR A 106 -0.80 -10.38 -1.86
C THR A 106 -0.74 -11.39 -3.00
N GLY A 107 -1.04 -10.97 -4.23
CA GLY A 107 -1.06 -11.80 -5.44
C GLY A 107 -0.71 -10.99 -6.68
N ILE A 108 0.56 -10.60 -6.83
CA ILE A 108 1.06 -10.01 -8.08
C ILE A 108 0.95 -11.04 -9.20
N ASN A 109 0.73 -10.54 -10.40
CA ASN A 109 0.72 -11.33 -11.63
C ASN A 109 1.23 -10.48 -12.79
N GLY A 110 1.54 -11.07 -13.93
CA GLY A 110 2.06 -10.32 -15.07
C GLY A 110 2.76 -11.23 -16.05
N TRP A 111 3.36 -10.64 -17.08
CA TRP A 111 4.13 -11.36 -18.08
C TRP A 111 5.52 -11.71 -17.57
N VAL A 112 5.95 -12.95 -17.79
CA VAL A 112 7.28 -13.44 -17.39
C VAL A 112 8.43 -12.68 -18.05
N SER A 113 8.24 -12.14 -19.25
CA SER A 113 9.22 -11.25 -19.86
C SER A 113 8.59 -10.36 -20.93
N ARG A 114 9.40 -9.52 -21.57
CA ARG A 114 8.94 -8.68 -22.68
C ARG A 114 8.63 -9.46 -23.95
N THR A 115 9.22 -10.63 -24.10
CA THR A 115 9.08 -11.49 -25.29
C THR A 115 8.21 -12.71 -25.03
N ASN A 116 8.07 -13.13 -23.76
CA ASN A 116 7.12 -14.15 -23.34
C ASN A 116 6.02 -13.50 -22.50
N GLN A 117 4.85 -13.32 -23.11
CA GLN A 117 3.68 -12.70 -22.50
C GLN A 117 2.73 -13.71 -21.84
N GLU A 118 3.24 -14.88 -21.45
CA GLU A 118 2.51 -15.79 -20.56
C GLU A 118 2.27 -15.10 -19.20
N ARG A 119 0.99 -15.02 -18.80
CA ARG A 119 0.63 -14.44 -17.51
C ARG A 119 0.79 -15.46 -16.39
N VAL A 120 1.66 -15.14 -15.43
CA VAL A 120 1.90 -15.95 -14.24
C VAL A 120 1.43 -15.24 -12.97
N PHE A 121 1.16 -16.01 -11.92
CA PHE A 121 0.77 -15.53 -10.60
C PHE A 121 1.79 -16.04 -9.59
N VAL A 122 2.48 -15.14 -8.89
CA VAL A 122 3.68 -15.49 -8.10
C VAL A 122 3.56 -15.13 -6.61
N GLY A 123 2.33 -14.84 -6.15
CA GLY A 123 2.05 -14.53 -4.75
C GLY A 123 2.39 -13.09 -4.38
N LYS A 124 2.96 -12.88 -3.20
CA LYS A 124 3.20 -11.54 -2.68
C LYS A 124 4.26 -10.79 -3.49
N GLY A 125 4.05 -9.50 -3.67
CA GLY A 125 5.10 -8.64 -4.18
C GLY A 125 4.73 -7.18 -4.24
N ALA A 126 5.58 -6.42 -4.93
CA ALA A 126 5.40 -5.01 -5.15
C ALA A 126 5.23 -4.69 -6.63
N ILE A 127 4.52 -3.60 -6.91
CA ILE A 127 4.18 -3.10 -8.24
C ILE A 127 4.51 -1.62 -8.36
N PHE A 128 4.93 -1.20 -9.54
CA PHE A 128 5.05 0.19 -9.96
C PHE A 128 4.53 0.31 -11.39
N SER A 129 3.65 1.27 -11.64
CA SER A 129 2.95 1.44 -12.91
C SER A 129 2.78 2.91 -13.26
N ARG A 130 2.70 3.22 -14.55
CA ARG A 130 2.31 4.55 -15.05
C ARG A 130 1.46 4.46 -16.30
N TRP A 131 0.70 5.51 -16.55
CA TRP A 131 -0.01 5.70 -17.81
C TRP A 131 0.79 6.55 -18.79
N SER A 132 0.45 6.43 -20.07
CA SER A 132 0.86 7.41 -21.07
C SER A 132 0.25 8.78 -20.76
N HIS A 133 0.89 9.84 -21.26
CA HIS A 133 0.52 11.21 -20.95
C HIS A 133 -0.96 11.54 -21.27
N ASP A 134 -1.48 11.02 -22.38
CA ASP A 134 -2.85 11.21 -22.83
C ASP A 134 -3.78 10.02 -22.51
N LYS A 135 -3.24 8.96 -21.88
CA LYS A 135 -3.88 7.67 -21.60
C LYS A 135 -4.42 6.94 -22.84
N LYS A 136 -4.03 7.38 -24.04
CA LYS A 136 -4.56 6.91 -25.33
C LYS A 136 -3.46 6.42 -26.27
N LYS A 137 -2.29 7.05 -26.24
CA LYS A 137 -1.13 6.62 -27.01
C LYS A 137 -0.49 5.44 -26.29
N PRO A 138 -0.33 4.28 -26.95
CA PRO A 138 0.26 3.12 -26.32
C PRO A 138 1.69 3.37 -25.84
N ILE A 139 1.97 2.89 -24.63
CA ILE A 139 3.32 2.86 -24.07
C ILE A 139 3.71 1.41 -23.86
N GLY A 140 4.67 0.95 -24.66
CA GLY A 140 5.11 -0.44 -24.65
C GLY A 140 6.11 -0.76 -23.54
N LEU A 141 6.58 -2.00 -23.55
CA LEU A 141 7.54 -2.51 -22.57
C LEU A 141 8.94 -1.89 -22.68
N ASP A 142 9.21 -1.08 -23.70
CA ASP A 142 10.43 -0.27 -23.79
C ASP A 142 10.50 0.82 -22.71
N PHE A 143 9.37 1.17 -22.10
CA PHE A 143 9.27 2.09 -20.96
C PHE A 143 9.49 1.39 -19.61
N VAL A 144 9.80 0.11 -19.60
CA VAL A 144 9.90 -0.71 -18.39
C VAL A 144 11.33 -1.23 -18.25
N ARG A 145 11.93 -1.20 -17.06
CA ARG A 145 13.12 -1.98 -16.67
C ARG A 145 12.71 -2.91 -15.55
N MET A 146 12.90 -4.21 -15.74
CA MET A 146 12.54 -5.25 -14.78
C MET A 146 13.77 -6.02 -14.32
N PRO A 147 13.80 -6.49 -13.06
CA PRO A 147 14.79 -7.44 -12.60
C PRO A 147 14.54 -8.82 -13.23
N ALA A 148 15.51 -9.75 -13.10
CA ALA A 148 15.43 -11.08 -13.70
C ALA A 148 14.28 -11.94 -13.17
N ASP A 149 13.90 -11.74 -11.90
CA ASP A 149 12.77 -12.36 -11.21
C ASP A 149 11.48 -11.51 -11.30
N GLY A 150 11.52 -10.41 -12.05
CA GLY A 150 10.39 -9.49 -12.18
C GLY A 150 9.35 -9.98 -13.17
N LEU A 151 8.21 -9.28 -13.18
CA LEU A 151 7.16 -9.38 -14.18
C LEU A 151 6.93 -8.00 -14.80
N CYS A 152 6.36 -7.97 -15.99
CA CYS A 152 5.96 -6.74 -16.64
C CYS A 152 4.55 -6.82 -17.20
N GLU A 153 3.96 -5.67 -17.49
CA GLU A 153 2.68 -5.57 -18.18
C GLU A 153 2.64 -4.28 -19.00
N SER A 154 1.97 -4.32 -20.14
CA SER A 154 1.60 -3.14 -20.92
C SER A 154 0.25 -3.43 -21.57
N ALA A 155 -0.73 -2.56 -21.36
CA ALA A 155 -2.09 -2.81 -21.83
C ALA A 155 -2.90 -1.50 -21.92
N GLY A 156 -4.04 -1.57 -22.61
CA GLY A 156 -4.96 -0.44 -22.80
C GLY A 156 -6.31 -0.56 -22.07
N TYR A 157 -6.58 -1.66 -21.35
CA TYR A 157 -7.90 -1.93 -20.75
C TYR A 157 -8.27 -0.98 -19.60
N GLU A 158 -7.28 -0.25 -19.06
CA GLU A 158 -7.43 0.80 -18.05
C GLU A 158 -6.89 2.15 -18.55
N GLY A 159 -6.87 2.35 -19.87
CA GLY A 159 -6.03 3.34 -20.54
C GLY A 159 -4.64 2.78 -20.81
N GLU A 160 -3.88 3.43 -21.69
CA GLU A 160 -2.58 2.94 -22.10
C GLU A 160 -1.56 3.06 -20.96
N PHE A 161 -1.18 1.93 -20.37
CA PHE A 161 -0.26 1.87 -19.23
C PHE A 161 0.86 0.85 -19.42
N CYS A 162 1.92 1.00 -18.63
CA CYS A 162 2.95 0.00 -18.43
C CYS A 162 3.26 -0.19 -16.94
N SER A 163 3.75 -1.38 -16.59
CA SER A 163 3.95 -1.81 -15.21
C SER A 163 5.17 -2.71 -15.08
N VAL A 164 5.85 -2.59 -13.94
CA VAL A 164 6.84 -3.54 -13.44
C VAL A 164 6.42 -4.06 -12.08
N ARG A 165 6.64 -5.36 -11.86
CA ARG A 165 6.29 -6.04 -10.62
C ARG A 165 7.44 -6.93 -10.22
N ARG A 166 7.63 -7.13 -8.92
CA ARG A 166 8.65 -8.04 -8.41
C ARG A 166 8.10 -8.82 -7.21
N PRO A 167 8.32 -10.15 -7.16
CA PRO A 167 8.08 -10.91 -5.94
C PRO A 167 8.82 -10.27 -4.75
N VAL A 168 8.08 -10.01 -3.69
CA VAL A 168 8.58 -9.51 -2.40
C VAL A 168 7.72 -10.19 -1.36
N ALA A 169 8.33 -11.06 -0.56
CA ALA A 169 7.66 -11.83 0.49
C ALA A 169 7.40 -10.98 1.73
N TRP A 170 6.71 -9.84 1.56
CA TRP A 170 6.39 -8.94 2.66
C TRP A 170 5.47 -9.63 3.68
N THR A 171 5.62 -9.24 4.94
CA THR A 171 4.93 -9.78 6.12
C THR A 171 4.33 -8.61 6.91
N LYS A 172 3.81 -8.89 8.11
CA LYS A 172 3.70 -7.88 9.17
C LYS A 172 5.00 -7.08 9.27
N GLY A 173 4.90 -5.77 9.45
CA GLY A 173 6.05 -4.89 9.66
C GLY A 173 5.91 -3.54 8.97
N SER A 174 6.99 -2.76 9.06
CA SER A 174 7.10 -1.43 8.46
C SER A 174 8.03 -1.48 7.23
N TYR A 175 7.62 -0.76 6.20
CA TYR A 175 8.33 -0.67 4.93
C TYR A 175 8.36 0.78 4.45
N THR A 176 9.41 1.17 3.74
CA THR A 176 9.38 2.40 2.94
C THR A 176 9.25 2.05 1.47
N TYR A 177 8.18 2.53 0.83
CA TYR A 177 8.02 2.48 -0.61
C TYR A 177 8.52 3.81 -1.19
N SER A 178 9.42 3.75 -2.17
CA SER A 178 10.04 4.94 -2.78
C SER A 178 10.02 4.89 -4.29
N VAL A 179 9.82 6.06 -4.90
CA VAL A 179 10.02 6.32 -6.32
C VAL A 179 11.09 7.39 -6.45
N VAL A 180 12.22 7.06 -7.09
CA VAL A 180 13.43 7.90 -7.10
C VAL A 180 13.90 8.11 -8.53
N LYS A 181 14.22 9.36 -8.89
CA LYS A 181 14.79 9.74 -10.18
C LYS A 181 16.12 9.04 -10.39
N GLY A 182 16.30 8.50 -11.58
CA GLY A 182 17.50 7.79 -12.02
C GLY A 182 18.11 8.44 -13.24
N ASP A 183 18.75 7.61 -14.06
CA ASP A 183 19.46 8.06 -15.26
C ASP A 183 18.53 8.65 -16.31
N THR A 184 19.02 9.68 -17.01
CA THR A 184 18.42 10.22 -18.23
C THR A 184 19.12 9.63 -19.46
N GLU A 185 18.32 9.26 -20.45
CA GLU A 185 18.76 8.78 -21.76
C GLU A 185 18.15 9.63 -22.87
N VAL A 186 18.79 9.67 -24.04
CA VAL A 186 18.23 10.29 -25.24
C VAL A 186 17.75 9.20 -26.18
N ILE A 187 16.46 9.25 -26.53
CA ILE A 187 15.81 8.25 -27.40
C ILE A 187 15.10 9.00 -28.51
N LYS A 188 15.52 8.75 -29.75
CA LYS A 188 15.00 9.46 -30.94
C LYS A 188 15.08 10.99 -30.80
N GLY A 189 16.13 11.49 -30.14
CA GLY A 189 16.34 12.92 -29.92
C GLY A 189 15.60 13.52 -28.72
N GLU A 190 14.78 12.73 -28.01
CA GLU A 190 14.05 13.18 -26.83
C GLU A 190 14.69 12.66 -25.54
N ALA A 191 14.81 13.53 -24.54
CA ALA A 191 15.29 13.13 -23.23
C ALA A 191 14.21 12.34 -22.48
N GLN A 192 14.63 11.26 -21.84
CA GLN A 192 13.78 10.31 -21.16
C GLN A 192 14.48 9.86 -19.88
N THR A 193 13.85 10.07 -18.72
CA THR A 193 14.46 9.76 -17.42
C THR A 193 13.79 8.56 -16.78
N TRP A 194 14.59 7.69 -16.21
CA TRP A 194 14.12 6.56 -15.41
C TRP A 194 13.70 7.02 -14.02
N PHE A 195 12.60 6.47 -13.51
CA PHE A 195 12.28 6.49 -12.09
C PHE A 195 12.32 5.06 -11.56
N HIS A 196 13.09 4.86 -10.51
CA HIS A 196 13.28 3.58 -9.82
C HIS A 196 12.25 3.42 -8.72
N CYS A 197 11.59 2.26 -8.68
CA CYS A 197 10.81 1.84 -7.53
C CYS A 197 11.67 1.01 -6.59
N LEU A 198 11.72 1.41 -5.32
CA LEU A 198 12.48 0.77 -4.25
C LEU A 198 11.54 0.45 -3.08
N VAL A 199 11.72 -0.71 -2.48
CA VAL A 199 11.07 -1.10 -1.23
C VAL A 199 12.15 -1.38 -0.19
N ARG A 200 12.12 -0.67 0.93
CA ARG A 200 12.98 -0.95 2.09
C ARG A 200 12.18 -1.64 3.19
N SER A 201 12.65 -2.79 3.65
CA SER A 201 12.15 -3.44 4.87
C SER A 201 12.79 -2.80 6.09
N HIS A 202 12.03 -2.35 7.09
CA HIS A 202 12.60 -1.78 8.32
C HIS A 202 13.09 -2.84 9.29
N ALA A 203 12.59 -4.08 9.17
CA ALA A 203 13.04 -5.18 10.02
C ALA A 203 14.45 -5.67 9.63
N THR A 204 14.77 -5.63 8.34
CA THR A 204 16.04 -6.17 7.80
C THR A 204 16.95 -5.10 7.21
N GLU A 205 16.45 -3.87 7.05
CA GLU A 205 17.11 -2.76 6.35
C GLU A 205 17.43 -3.03 4.87
N GLU A 206 16.95 -4.16 4.34
CA GLU A 206 17.15 -4.54 2.96
C GLU A 206 16.35 -3.61 2.03
N VAL A 207 17.02 -3.12 0.98
CA VAL A 207 16.41 -2.34 -0.09
C VAL A 207 16.30 -3.22 -1.34
N THR A 208 15.07 -3.54 -1.72
CA THR A 208 14.76 -4.29 -2.93
C THR A 208 14.39 -3.32 -4.06
N TRP A 209 15.16 -3.36 -5.15
CA TRP A 209 14.78 -2.68 -6.40
C TRP A 209 13.67 -3.46 -7.11
N ILE A 210 12.50 -2.86 -7.26
CA ILE A 210 11.33 -3.50 -7.88
C ILE A 210 11.40 -3.43 -9.40
N GLY A 211 11.96 -2.33 -9.92
CA GLY A 211 12.04 -2.04 -11.34
C GLY A 211 12.08 -0.54 -11.58
N SER A 212 12.05 -0.15 -12.86
CA SER A 212 12.03 1.26 -13.24
C SER A 212 11.06 1.51 -14.37
N LEU A 213 10.43 2.68 -14.37
CA LEU A 213 9.61 3.16 -15.47
C LEU A 213 10.18 4.46 -16.02
N ARG A 214 10.08 4.64 -17.32
CA ARG A 214 10.60 5.82 -18.02
C ARG A 214 9.55 6.93 -18.08
N PHE A 215 9.98 8.16 -17.87
CA PHE A 215 9.21 9.38 -17.96
C PHE A 215 9.90 10.36 -18.91
N GLU A 216 9.10 11.05 -19.71
CA GLU A 216 9.55 12.02 -20.69
C GLU A 216 10.12 13.28 -20.02
N GLY A 217 11.33 13.72 -20.40
CA GLY A 217 11.98 14.94 -19.91
C GLY A 217 13.20 14.71 -19.00
N THR A 218 13.75 15.81 -18.48
CA THR A 218 14.92 15.87 -17.57
C THR A 218 14.63 16.59 -16.26
N ASP A 219 13.65 17.49 -16.27
CA ASP A 219 13.16 18.22 -15.11
C ASP A 219 11.70 17.86 -14.87
N PHE A 220 11.35 17.71 -13.60
CA PHE A 220 10.11 17.06 -13.19
C PHE A 220 9.40 17.87 -12.13
N GLN A 221 8.09 18.00 -12.27
CA GLN A 221 7.21 18.56 -11.27
C GLN A 221 6.32 17.44 -10.72
N PHE A 222 6.23 17.35 -9.40
CA PHE A 222 5.23 16.53 -8.73
C PHE A 222 4.00 17.39 -8.40
N TRP A 223 2.80 16.94 -8.77
CA TRP A 223 1.58 17.71 -8.52
C TRP A 223 1.31 17.94 -7.02
N ASN A 224 0.43 18.87 -6.68
CA ASN A 224 0.17 19.22 -5.28
C ASN A 224 -0.75 18.25 -4.53
N GLN A 225 -0.82 16.98 -4.94
CA GLN A 225 -1.68 15.97 -4.32
C GLN A 225 -0.93 14.65 -4.19
N HIS A 226 -1.40 13.78 -3.31
CA HIS A 226 -0.93 12.41 -3.22
C HIS A 226 -2.07 11.56 -2.70
N ALA A 227 -2.23 10.35 -3.23
CA ALA A 227 -3.16 9.39 -2.67
C ALA A 227 -2.43 8.12 -2.25
N ALA A 228 -2.98 7.46 -1.23
CA ALA A 228 -2.73 6.07 -0.89
C ALA A 228 -4.07 5.33 -0.84
N PHE A 229 -4.09 4.02 -1.00
CA PHE A 229 -5.35 3.27 -0.83
C PHE A 229 -5.13 1.87 -0.27
N VAL A 230 -6.23 1.30 0.22
CA VAL A 230 -6.37 -0.14 0.43
C VAL A 230 -7.49 -0.66 -0.47
N GLU A 231 -7.20 -1.74 -1.20
CA GLU A 231 -8.14 -2.36 -2.14
C GLU A 231 -8.20 -3.88 -1.93
N VAL A 232 -9.40 -4.44 -2.04
CA VAL A 232 -9.61 -5.89 -2.20
C VAL A 232 -9.93 -6.13 -3.68
N TYR A 233 -9.14 -6.96 -4.36
CA TYR A 233 -9.25 -7.15 -5.82
C TYR A 233 -9.52 -8.60 -6.21
N SER A 234 -10.01 -8.85 -7.42
CA SER A 234 -10.18 -10.22 -7.94
C SER A 234 -9.03 -10.61 -8.87
N THR A 235 -8.74 -11.90 -8.94
CA THR A 235 -7.85 -12.46 -9.95
C THR A 235 -8.48 -13.70 -10.57
N LYS A 236 -7.92 -14.16 -11.69
CA LYS A 236 -8.34 -15.41 -12.32
C LYS A 236 -8.24 -16.62 -11.37
N ILE A 237 -7.21 -16.64 -10.51
CA ILE A 237 -6.95 -17.77 -9.59
C ILE A 237 -7.66 -17.63 -8.25
N LEU A 238 -8.06 -16.40 -7.88
CA LEU A 238 -8.82 -16.11 -6.68
C LEU A 238 -9.90 -15.05 -7.01
N PRO A 239 -11.05 -15.48 -7.58
CA PRO A 239 -12.08 -14.56 -8.05
C PRO A 239 -12.94 -13.98 -6.92
N HIS A 240 -13.03 -14.69 -5.78
CA HIS A 240 -13.84 -14.31 -4.62
C HIS A 240 -12.96 -14.31 -3.35
N PRO A 241 -12.08 -13.31 -3.18
CA PRO A 241 -11.29 -13.18 -1.96
C PRO A 241 -12.15 -12.85 -0.74
N GLY A 242 -11.65 -13.17 0.45
CA GLY A 242 -12.17 -12.59 1.68
C GLY A 242 -11.78 -11.12 1.85
N ILE A 243 -12.37 -10.44 2.83
CA ILE A 243 -11.86 -9.15 3.32
C ILE A 243 -10.95 -9.48 4.51
N PRO A 244 -9.66 -9.08 4.52
CA PRO A 244 -8.78 -9.33 5.66
C PRO A 244 -9.10 -8.36 6.81
N LYS A 245 -9.08 -8.84 8.06
CA LYS A 245 -9.01 -7.96 9.23
C LYS A 245 -7.56 -7.48 9.36
N VAL A 246 -7.27 -6.23 9.02
CA VAL A 246 -5.90 -5.69 9.02
C VAL A 246 -5.90 -4.18 9.24
N ASN A 247 -4.90 -3.68 9.95
CA ASN A 247 -4.63 -2.26 10.06
C ASN A 247 -3.42 -1.91 9.20
N VAL A 248 -3.59 -0.91 8.34
CA VAL A 248 -2.55 -0.36 7.48
C VAL A 248 -2.32 1.08 7.87
N THR A 249 -1.10 1.41 8.29
CA THR A 249 -0.72 2.78 8.61
C THR A 249 0.10 3.36 7.47
N PHE A 250 -0.38 4.42 6.84
CA PHE A 250 0.36 5.21 5.87
C PHE A 250 1.02 6.39 6.58
N GLY A 251 2.34 6.50 6.44
CA GLY A 251 3.09 7.68 6.89
C GLY A 251 2.81 8.90 6.04
N TYR A 252 3.30 10.06 6.49
CA TYR A 252 3.20 11.29 5.71
C TYR A 252 4.04 11.20 4.41
N PRO A 253 3.52 11.56 3.22
CA PRO A 253 4.29 11.54 1.99
C PRO A 253 5.50 12.47 2.07
N ARG A 254 6.70 11.96 1.76
CA ARG A 254 7.93 12.75 1.68
C ARG A 254 8.31 12.97 0.22
N LEU A 255 8.38 14.24 -0.18
CA LEU A 255 8.80 14.66 -1.52
C LEU A 255 10.17 15.33 -1.41
N ASN A 256 11.14 14.82 -2.18
CA ASN A 256 12.56 15.19 -2.07
C ASN A 256 13.09 15.11 -0.63
N GLY A 257 12.67 14.07 0.10
CA GLY A 257 13.02 13.84 1.52
C GLY A 257 12.28 14.75 2.53
N THR A 258 11.61 15.80 2.07
CA THR A 258 10.92 16.78 2.93
C THR A 258 9.44 16.45 3.07
N LYS A 259 8.80 16.94 4.15
CA LYS A 259 7.34 16.91 4.30
C LYS A 259 6.76 18.16 3.63
N PRO A 260 6.00 18.04 2.51
CA PRO A 260 5.33 19.19 1.92
C PRO A 260 4.30 19.78 2.88
N LYS A 261 4.09 21.09 2.84
CA LYS A 261 3.09 21.76 3.68
C LYS A 261 1.67 21.32 3.31
N LEU A 262 0.94 20.81 4.31
CA LEU A 262 -0.41 20.26 4.16
C LEU A 262 -1.45 21.37 4.07
N VAL A 263 -2.38 21.26 3.12
CA VAL A 263 -3.65 22.02 3.11
C VAL A 263 -4.74 21.22 3.81
N LYS A 264 -4.90 19.95 3.43
CA LYS A 264 -5.85 19.03 4.06
C LYS A 264 -5.47 17.57 3.80
N ALA A 265 -5.91 16.70 4.69
CA ALA A 265 -5.99 15.26 4.45
C ALA A 265 -7.45 14.79 4.52
N SER A 266 -7.79 13.76 3.75
CA SER A 266 -9.15 13.18 3.74
C SER A 266 -9.12 11.70 3.39
N ALA A 267 -10.10 10.95 3.88
CA ALA A 267 -10.40 9.60 3.42
C ALA A 267 -11.63 9.65 2.52
N ASN A 268 -11.54 9.01 1.36
CA ASN A 268 -12.67 8.79 0.46
C ASN A 268 -13.02 7.31 0.49
N TYR A 269 -14.32 7.02 0.57
CA TYR A 269 -14.87 5.68 0.51
C TYR A 269 -15.78 5.61 -0.71
N ASN A 270 -15.52 4.67 -1.62
CA ASN A 270 -16.34 4.54 -2.81
C ASN A 270 -17.66 3.84 -2.49
N VAL A 271 -18.59 4.57 -1.87
CA VAL A 271 -19.87 4.05 -1.35
C VAL A 271 -20.77 3.39 -2.40
N LYS A 272 -20.50 3.59 -3.70
CA LYS A 272 -21.24 2.98 -4.80
C LYS A 272 -20.63 1.68 -5.31
N SER A 273 -19.30 1.52 -5.23
CA SER A 273 -18.60 0.36 -5.79
C SER A 273 -17.72 -0.36 -4.79
N SER A 274 -17.86 -0.09 -3.49
CA SER A 274 -17.16 -0.81 -2.43
C SER A 274 -18.06 -0.95 -1.20
N PRO A 275 -18.06 -2.11 -0.53
CA PRO A 275 -18.75 -2.26 0.74
C PRO A 275 -18.07 -1.40 1.80
N ALA A 276 -18.85 -0.89 2.75
CA ALA A 276 -18.31 -0.21 3.91
C ALA A 276 -17.69 -1.23 4.87
N CYS A 277 -16.37 -1.44 4.74
CA CYS A 277 -15.60 -2.39 5.54
C CYS A 277 -14.25 -1.84 5.99
N ALA A 278 -14.04 -0.53 5.81
CA ALA A 278 -12.86 0.16 6.33
C ALA A 278 -13.21 1.53 6.92
N ARG A 279 -12.36 1.96 7.85
CA ARG A 279 -12.37 3.30 8.47
C ARG A 279 -10.95 3.84 8.47
N ALA A 280 -10.79 5.12 8.19
CA ALA A 280 -9.51 5.81 8.22
C ALA A 280 -9.52 6.91 9.29
N LYS A 281 -8.42 7.04 10.03
CA LYS A 281 -8.25 8.09 11.05
C LYS A 281 -6.81 8.57 11.12
N GLY A 282 -6.62 9.80 11.57
CA GLY A 282 -5.29 10.34 11.84
C GLY A 282 -4.68 9.71 13.10
N ALA A 283 -3.37 9.50 13.07
CA ALA A 283 -2.56 9.07 14.20
C ALA A 283 -1.21 9.80 14.14
N GLY A 284 -1.13 10.95 14.82
CA GLY A 284 0.00 11.86 14.64
C GLY A 284 0.00 12.46 13.23
N ASP A 285 1.10 12.31 12.50
CA ASP A 285 1.24 12.68 11.09
C ASP A 285 0.93 11.53 10.11
N CYS A 286 0.52 10.37 10.63
CA CYS A 286 0.15 9.20 9.85
C CYS A 286 -1.37 9.03 9.71
N VAL A 287 -1.80 8.20 8.77
CA VAL A 287 -3.19 7.76 8.62
C VAL A 287 -3.28 6.25 8.83
N VAL A 288 -4.13 5.82 9.75
CA VAL A 288 -4.44 4.40 9.97
C VAL A 288 -5.72 4.06 9.23
N VAL A 289 -5.67 3.09 8.33
CA VAL A 289 -6.82 2.45 7.70
C VAL A 289 -7.06 1.11 8.40
N GLU A 290 -8.19 1.00 9.08
CA GLU A 290 -8.67 -0.21 9.74
C GLU A 290 -9.63 -0.93 8.79
N VAL A 291 -9.24 -2.09 8.28
CA VAL A 291 -10.06 -2.96 7.43
C VAL A 291 -10.61 -4.10 8.28
N GLY A 292 -11.89 -4.42 8.14
CA GLY A 292 -12.54 -5.47 8.92
C GLY A 292 -13.93 -5.82 8.43
N GLU A 293 -14.85 -6.03 9.37
CA GLU A 293 -16.22 -6.43 9.08
C GLU A 293 -16.98 -5.39 8.26
N ILE A 294 -17.92 -5.86 7.43
CA ILE A 294 -18.85 -4.96 6.74
C ILE A 294 -19.79 -4.33 7.77
N PHE A 295 -20.04 -3.03 7.63
CA PHE A 295 -20.96 -2.27 8.48
C PHE A 295 -21.91 -1.42 7.63
N ALA A 296 -23.00 -0.96 8.23
CA ALA A 296 -23.88 0.02 7.62
C ALA A 296 -23.23 1.42 7.69
N ARG A 297 -22.94 2.01 6.54
CA ARG A 297 -22.50 3.41 6.40
C ARG A 297 -23.68 4.26 5.97
N LYS A 298 -23.84 5.46 6.55
CA LYS A 298 -24.87 6.40 6.10
C LYS A 298 -24.52 6.85 4.68
N SER A 299 -25.49 6.82 3.76
CA SER A 299 -25.29 6.93 2.31
C SER A 299 -24.64 8.24 1.82
N GLU A 300 -24.53 9.26 2.67
CA GLU A 300 -23.96 10.57 2.35
C GLU A 300 -22.49 10.73 2.79
N GLU A 301 -21.95 9.79 3.59
CA GLU A 301 -20.61 9.88 4.18
C GLU A 301 -19.55 9.16 3.31
N GLY A 302 -19.38 9.62 2.07
CA GLY A 302 -18.37 9.09 1.14
C GLY A 302 -16.98 9.74 1.26
N GLN A 303 -16.86 10.81 2.04
CA GLN A 303 -15.60 11.48 2.32
C GLN A 303 -15.57 11.96 3.76
N GLU A 304 -14.45 11.75 4.43
CA GLU A 304 -14.18 12.17 5.81
C GLU A 304 -12.91 13.01 5.83
N LYS A 305 -12.92 14.12 6.59
CA LYS A 305 -11.69 14.88 6.87
C LYS A 305 -10.83 14.06 7.83
N ILE A 306 -9.52 14.05 7.59
CA ILE A 306 -8.55 13.47 8.51
C ILE A 306 -7.82 14.62 9.20
N ASP A 307 -7.88 14.65 10.53
CA ASP A 307 -7.06 15.54 11.33
C ASP A 307 -5.69 14.91 11.54
N LEU A 308 -4.66 15.54 10.99
CA LEU A 308 -3.26 15.15 11.17
C LEU A 308 -2.57 16.19 12.05
N ASN A 309 -1.84 15.72 13.05
CA ASN A 309 -0.89 16.54 13.79
C ASN A 309 0.40 16.63 12.97
N ALA A 310 0.32 17.31 11.83
CA ALA A 310 1.49 17.70 11.07
C ALA A 310 2.19 18.81 11.85
N GLY A 311 2.99 18.43 12.85
CA GLY A 311 3.76 19.40 13.64
C GLY A 311 4.44 20.43 12.75
N GLU A 312 4.33 21.69 13.15
CA GLU A 312 4.98 22.84 12.50
C GLU A 312 6.50 22.70 12.46
#